data_AF-A0A2V4N5M3-F1
#
_entry.id   AF-A0A2V4N5M3-F1
#
_cell.length_a   1.000
_cell.length_b   1.000
_cell.length_c   1.000
_cell.angle_alpha   90.00
_cell.angle_beta   90.00
_cell.angle_gamma   90.00
#
_symmetry.space_group_name_H-M   'P 1'
#
loop_
_entity.id
_entity.type
_entity.pdbx_description
1 polymer ?
#
loop_
_entity_poly.entity_id
_entity_poly.type
_entity_poly.pdbx_seq_one_letter_code
_entity_poly.pdbx_strand_id
1 'polypeptide(L)'
;MIWDQPGGGLVYRFRFLAPQIGQKVGFDSAAADMEFLCREYALPRLAEIGPQPRQIIISLSDRAVDFGVLDSDAVQFFEAYRVENGGCIWEVY
;
A
#
# COMPACT_ATOMS: atom_id res chain seq x y z
N MET A 1 -27.05 -6.88 -9.02
CA MET A 1 -26.83 -8.01 -8.08
C MET A 1 -25.82 -7.52 -7.05
N ILE A 2 -26.28 -7.17 -5.85
CA ILE A 2 -25.41 -6.84 -4.72
C ILE A 2 -25.21 -8.15 -3.98
N TRP A 3 -23.98 -8.65 -3.96
CA TRP A 3 -23.63 -9.82 -3.17
C TRP A 3 -23.32 -9.34 -1.75
N ASP A 4 -24.06 -9.84 -0.76
CA ASP A 4 -23.77 -9.66 0.67
C ASP A 4 -22.61 -10.59 1.06
N GLN A 5 -21.45 -10.42 0.40
CA GLN A 5 -20.22 -11.05 0.83
C GLN A 5 -19.60 -10.18 1.92
N PRO A 6 -19.28 -10.76 3.09
CA PRO A 6 -18.48 -10.05 4.08
C PRO A 6 -17.23 -9.51 3.39
N GLY A 7 -16.98 -8.21 3.52
CA GLY A 7 -15.76 -7.60 3.00
C GLY A 7 -14.54 -8.36 3.51
N GLY A 8 -13.47 -8.41 2.73
CA GLY A 8 -12.24 -9.13 3.04
C GLY A 8 -11.45 -8.52 4.21
N GLY A 9 -12.07 -8.29 5.37
CA GLY A 9 -11.46 -7.69 6.55
C GLY A 9 -11.15 -6.20 6.42
N LEU A 10 -10.62 -5.64 7.51
CA LEU A 10 -10.15 -4.27 7.58
C LEU A 10 -8.87 -4.10 6.75
N VAL A 11 -8.79 -3.03 5.95
CA VAL A 11 -7.64 -2.70 5.11
C VAL A 11 -7.13 -1.32 5.49
N TYR A 12 -5.83 -1.21 5.76
CA TYR A 12 -5.16 0.08 5.94
C TYR A 12 -4.32 0.42 4.72
N ARG A 13 -4.44 1.67 4.25
CA ARG A 13 -3.70 2.16 3.08
C ARG A 13 -2.71 3.24 3.50
N PHE A 14 -1.43 2.99 3.25
CA PHE A 14 -0.37 3.96 3.46
C PHE A 14 0.04 4.55 2.10
N ARG A 15 0.01 5.88 2.00
CA ARG A 15 0.34 6.60 0.77
C ARG A 15 1.66 7.34 0.98
N PHE A 16 2.62 7.11 0.09
CA PHE A 16 3.92 7.77 0.10
C PHE A 16 4.17 8.47 -1.22
N LEU A 17 4.94 9.57 -1.15
CA LEU A 17 5.46 10.26 -2.32
C LEU A 17 6.89 9.77 -2.59
N ALA A 18 7.12 9.34 -3.82
CA ALA A 18 8.41 8.85 -4.31
C ALA A 18 8.68 9.41 -5.72
N PRO A 19 9.08 10.68 -5.86
CA PRO A 19 9.25 11.34 -7.16
C PRO A 19 10.15 10.61 -8.18
N GLN A 20 11.01 9.71 -7.71
CA GLN A 20 11.96 8.96 -8.52
C GLN A 20 11.32 7.80 -9.31
N ILE A 21 10.13 7.30 -8.92
CA ILE A 21 9.42 6.23 -9.65
C ILE A 21 8.86 6.70 -10.99
N GLY A 22 8.60 8.01 -11.13
CA GLY A 22 8.22 8.63 -12.41
C GLY A 22 9.41 8.92 -13.34
N GLN A 23 10.63 8.51 -12.97
CA GLN A 23 11.84 8.86 -13.70
C GLN A 23 12.73 7.66 -14.00
N LYS A 24 13.34 7.07 -12.97
CA LYS A 24 14.46 6.12 -13.10
C LYS A 24 14.27 4.82 -12.33
N VAL A 25 13.36 4.82 -11.37
CA VAL A 25 13.11 3.65 -10.52
C VAL A 25 12.02 2.80 -11.18
N GLY A 26 12.41 1.61 -11.63
CA GLY A 26 11.48 0.60 -12.13
C GLY A 26 10.71 -0.08 -11.01
N PHE A 27 9.72 -0.88 -11.39
CA PHE A 27 8.83 -1.56 -10.45
C PHE A 27 9.58 -2.46 -9.45
N ASP A 28 10.57 -3.23 -9.88
CA ASP A 28 11.27 -4.18 -8.98
C ASP A 28 11.93 -3.47 -7.79
N SER A 29 12.58 -2.33 -8.02
CA SER A 29 13.16 -1.52 -6.95
C SER A 29 12.07 -0.88 -6.09
N ALA A 30 11.01 -0.38 -6.71
CA ALA A 30 9.87 0.19 -5.99
C ALA A 30 9.16 -0.86 -5.12
N ALA A 31 9.07 -2.11 -5.57
CA ALA A 31 8.47 -3.23 -4.84
C ALA A 31 9.28 -3.59 -3.59
N ALA A 32 10.62 -3.63 -3.72
CA ALA A 32 11.51 -3.81 -2.57
C ALA A 32 11.36 -2.66 -1.54
N ASP A 33 11.24 -1.41 -2.02
CA ASP A 33 10.98 -0.26 -1.15
C ASP A 33 9.60 -0.35 -0.48
N MET A 34 8.56 -0.80 -1.18
CA MET A 34 7.22 -1.00 -0.61
C MET A 34 7.21 -2.09 0.46
N GLU A 35 7.97 -3.17 0.28
CA GLU A 35 8.11 -4.22 1.30
C GLU A 35 8.82 -3.69 2.55
N PHE A 36 9.89 -2.92 2.36
CA PHE A 36 10.59 -2.24 3.45
C PHE A 36 9.65 -1.28 4.21
N LEU A 37 8.90 -0.45 3.49
CA LEU A 37 7.92 0.47 4.08
C LEU A 37 6.81 -0.28 4.84
N CYS A 38 6.37 -1.43 4.32
CA CYS A 38 5.40 -2.24 5.04
C CYS A 38 5.94 -2.70 6.39
N ARG A 39 7.14 -3.30 6.39
CA ARG A 39 7.73 -3.90 7.60
C ARG A 39 8.20 -2.88 8.62
N GLU A 40 8.94 -1.88 8.18
CA GLU A 40 9.64 -0.95 9.08
C GLU A 40 8.80 0.28 9.43
N TYR A 41 7.85 0.65 8.57
CA TYR A 41 7.03 1.85 8.80
C TYR A 41 5.58 1.53 9.14
N ALA A 42 4.89 0.71 8.33
CA ALA A 42 3.46 0.49 8.46
C ALA A 42 3.11 -0.43 9.64
N LEU A 43 3.77 -1.59 9.77
CA LEU A 43 3.48 -2.56 10.83
C LEU A 43 3.60 -1.98 12.25
N PRO A 44 4.68 -1.26 12.62
CA PRO A 44 4.81 -0.74 13.98
C PRO A 44 3.71 0.25 14.35
N ARG A 45 3.16 0.96 13.35
CA ARG A 45 2.12 1.98 13.52
C ARG A 45 0.71 1.41 13.63
N LEU A 46 0.50 0.13 13.29
CA LEU A 46 -0.82 -0.49 13.39
C LEU A 46 -1.39 -0.41 14.82
N ALA A 47 -0.53 -0.57 15.83
CA ALA A 47 -0.93 -0.51 17.23
C ALA A 47 -1.40 0.90 17.68
N GLU A 48 -0.97 1.95 16.98
CA GLU A 48 -1.33 3.34 17.30
C GLU A 48 -2.58 3.81 16.55
N ILE A 49 -2.86 3.26 15.37
CA ILE A 49 -3.93 3.71 14.49
C ILE A 49 -5.30 3.12 14.89
N GLY A 50 -5.34 1.84 15.29
CA GLY A 50 -6.61 1.20 15.60
C GLY A 50 -6.56 -0.33 15.58
N PRO A 51 -7.70 -1.01 15.31
CA PRO A 51 -7.75 -2.46 15.27
C PRO A 51 -6.82 -3.04 14.18
N GLN A 52 -6.29 -4.23 14.44
CA GLN A 52 -5.40 -4.93 13.51
C GLN A 52 -6.09 -5.18 12.16
N PRO A 53 -5.58 -4.63 11.05
CA PRO A 53 -6.11 -4.89 9.72
C PRO A 53 -5.71 -6.30 9.25
N ARG A 54 -6.52 -6.87 8.35
CA ARG A 54 -6.14 -8.11 7.66
C ARG A 54 -5.09 -7.82 6.57
N GLN A 55 -5.12 -6.63 5.99
CA GLN A 55 -4.31 -6.26 4.84
C GLN A 55 -3.79 -4.82 4.95
N ILE A 56 -2.55 -4.61 4.54
CA ILE A 56 -1.94 -3.32 4.31
C ILE A 56 -1.76 -3.14 2.81
N ILE A 57 -2.17 -1.99 2.29
CA ILE A 57 -1.84 -1.55 0.93
C ILE A 57 -0.82 -0.44 1.02
N ILE A 58 0.35 -0.63 0.42
CA ILE A 58 1.35 0.41 0.23
C ILE A 58 1.14 1.02 -1.16
N SER A 59 1.06 2.35 -1.21
CA SER A 59 0.91 3.10 -2.45
C SER A 59 2.07 4.08 -2.59
N LEU A 60 2.84 3.95 -3.66
CA LEU A 60 3.84 4.95 -4.07
C LEU A 60 3.28 5.78 -5.22
N SER A 61 3.50 7.08 -5.17
CA SER A 61 3.12 8.02 -6.23
C SER A 61 4.28 8.99 -6.48
N ASP A 62 4.60 9.28 -7.74
CA ASP A 62 5.67 10.23 -8.07
C ASP A 62 5.30 11.68 -7.68
N ARG A 63 4.01 12.00 -7.66
CA ARG A 63 3.45 13.28 -7.26
C ARG A 63 2.19 13.13 -6.39
N ALA A 64 1.79 14.21 -5.74
CA ALA A 64 0.55 14.22 -4.98
C ALA A 64 -0.66 14.17 -5.92
N VAL A 65 -1.62 13.29 -5.60
CA VAL A 65 -2.89 13.18 -6.32
C VAL A 65 -4.02 13.36 -5.31
N ASP A 66 -4.87 14.35 -5.59
CA ASP A 66 -6.02 14.68 -4.75
C ASP A 66 -7.04 13.54 -4.75
N PHE A 67 -7.71 13.38 -3.61
CA PHE A 67 -8.69 12.32 -3.47
C PHE A 67 -9.88 12.55 -4.42
N GLY A 68 -10.24 11.52 -5.19
CA GLY A 68 -11.31 11.58 -6.18
C GLY A 68 -10.93 12.25 -7.50
N VAL A 69 -9.68 12.69 -7.64
CA VAL A 69 -9.16 13.26 -8.90
C VAL A 69 -8.40 12.21 -9.67
N LEU A 70 -8.68 12.12 -10.97
CA LEU A 70 -7.89 11.32 -11.90
C LEU A 70 -6.75 12.19 -12.44
N ASP A 71 -5.51 11.78 -12.19
CA ASP A 71 -4.31 12.36 -12.79
C ASP A 71 -3.64 11.28 -13.65
N SER A 72 -3.75 11.40 -14.97
CA SER A 72 -3.20 10.43 -15.92
C SER A 72 -1.68 10.47 -16.01
N ASP A 73 -1.06 11.56 -15.54
CA ASP A 73 0.38 11.76 -15.65
C ASP A 73 1.10 11.28 -14.37
N ALA A 74 0.35 10.96 -13.31
CA ALA A 74 0.89 10.42 -12.08
C ALA A 74 1.27 8.94 -12.25
N VAL A 75 2.55 8.64 -12.02
CA VAL A 75 3.03 7.25 -11.98
C VAL A 75 2.78 6.73 -10.57
N GLN A 76 2.02 5.64 -10.48
CA GLN A 76 1.64 5.04 -9.20
C GLN A 76 1.90 3.53 -9.20
N PHE A 77 2.50 3.06 -8.11
CA PHE A 77 2.68 1.63 -7.83
C PHE A 77 1.93 1.26 -6.56
N PHE A 78 1.37 0.05 -6.56
CA PHE A 78 0.56 -0.47 -5.47
C PHE A 78 0.99 -1.89 -5.16
N GLU A 79 1.15 -2.16 -3.87
CA GLU A 79 1.38 -3.50 -3.36
C GLU A 79 0.48 -3.80 -2.18
N ALA A 80 0.04 -5.06 -2.10
CA ALA A 80 -0.82 -5.56 -1.05
C ALA A 80 -0.07 -6.60 -0.20
N TYR A 81 -0.13 -6.40 1.11
CA TYR A 81 0.50 -7.27 2.10
C TYR A 81 -0.55 -7.75 3.09
N ARG A 82 -0.62 -9.05 3.31
CA ARG A 82 -1.38 -9.62 4.42
C ARG A 82 -0.59 -9.45 5.71
N VAL A 83 -1.29 -9.03 6.75
CA VAL A 83 -0.72 -8.94 8.09
C VAL A 83 -0.92 -10.29 8.79
N GLU A 84 0.19 -10.97 9.07
CA GLU A 84 0.15 -12.27 9.76
C GLU A 84 1.34 -12.36 10.72
N ASN A 85 1.09 -12.74 11.98
CA ASN A 85 2.12 -12.89 13.02
C ASN A 85 3.05 -11.65 13.18
N GLY A 86 2.55 -10.45 12.92
CA GLY A 86 3.35 -9.22 12.98
C GLY A 86 4.34 -9.06 11.83
N GLY A 87 4.12 -9.75 10.71
CA GLY A 87 4.86 -9.60 9.46
C GLY A 87 3.97 -9.14 8.30
N CYS A 88 4.62 -8.58 7.27
CA CYS A 88 3.99 -8.28 5.98
C CYS A 88 4.28 -9.44 5.03
N ILE A 89 3.26 -10.24 4.73
CA ILE A 89 3.37 -11.31 3.73
C ILE A 89 2.86 -10.73 2.41
N TRP A 90 3.73 -10.67 1.41
CA TRP A 90 3.33 -10.27 0.07
C TRP A 90 2.27 -11.22 -0.48
N GLU A 91 1.11 -10.70 -0.85
CA GLU A 91 0.06 -11.48 -1.50
C GLU A 91 0.20 -11.28 -3.01
N VAL A 92 0.74 -12.30 -3.70
CA VAL A 92 0.61 -12.38 -5.16
C VAL A 92 -0.85 -12.68 -5.46
N TYR A 93 -1.53 -11.73 -6.12
CA TYR A 93 -2.91 -11.92 -6.56
C TYR A 93 -2.97 -12.90 -7.75
#